data_AF-A0A3A8AYT9-F1
#
_entry.id   AF-A0A3A8AYT9-F1
#
_cell.length_a   1.000
_cell.length_b   1.000
_cell.length_c   1.000
_cell.angle_alpha   90.00
_cell.angle_beta   90.00
_cell.angle_gamma   90.00
#
_symmetry.space_group_name_H-M   'P 1'
#
loop_
_entity.id
_entity.type
_entity.pdbx_description
1 polymer ?
#
loop_
_entity_poly.entity_id
_entity_poly.type
_entity_poly.pdbx_seq_one_letter_code
_entity_poly.pdbx_strand_id
1 'polypeptide(L)'
;MTPLDAHRDMLARISADIPGRSDGGPLFRAPWQARIFALIVALAQAGRLPWRAFQARLAAEITEMETKGAPEGVEDGYFDCWLRAAGEAMSQQRLIAPGEVDAQIDALREAIQAIRSAQTAAG
;
A
#
# COMPACT_ATOMS: atom_id res chain seq x y z
N MET A 1 -9.36 -2.29 -31.24
CA MET A 1 -8.53 -2.56 -30.07
C MET A 1 -8.51 -1.30 -29.23
N THR A 2 -9.18 -1.31 -28.09
CA THR A 2 -9.33 -0.10 -27.28
C THR A 2 -8.08 0.18 -26.44
N PRO A 3 -7.83 1.43 -26.00
CA PRO A 3 -6.71 1.75 -25.10
C PRO A 3 -6.69 0.93 -23.80
N LEU A 4 -7.87 0.47 -23.35
CA LEU A 4 -8.03 -0.41 -22.18
C LEU A 4 -7.56 -1.85 -22.46
N ASP A 5 -7.74 -2.34 -23.69
CA ASP A 5 -7.23 -3.67 -24.10
C ASP A 5 -5.71 -3.66 -24.16
N ALA A 6 -5.11 -2.59 -24.70
CA ALA A 6 -3.66 -2.41 -24.75
C ALA A 6 -3.04 -2.32 -23.34
N HIS A 7 -3.71 -1.65 -22.40
CA HIS A 7 -3.28 -1.60 -21.01
C HIS A 7 -3.34 -2.98 -20.33
N ARG A 8 -4.39 -3.76 -20.59
CA ARG A 8 -4.56 -5.12 -20.07
C ARG A 8 -3.47 -6.07 -20.59
N ASP A 9 -3.17 -6.00 -21.88
CA ASP A 9 -2.11 -6.82 -22.50
C ASP A 9 -0.72 -6.44 -21.99
N MET A 10 -0.47 -5.15 -21.75
CA MET A 10 0.78 -4.68 -21.17
C MET A 10 1.00 -5.22 -19.76
N LEU A 11 -0.05 -5.20 -18.92
CA LEU A 11 0.01 -5.77 -17.56
C LEU A 11 0.21 -7.29 -17.58
N ALA A 12 -0.42 -8.00 -18.53
CA ALA A 12 -0.26 -9.45 -18.69
C ALA A 12 1.18 -9.84 -19.04
N ARG A 13 1.85 -9.05 -19.90
CA ARG A 13 3.25 -9.27 -20.27
C ARG A 13 4.23 -9.00 -19.12
N ILE A 14 3.99 -7.91 -18.37
CA ILE A 14 4.79 -7.58 -17.18
C ILE A 14 4.67 -8.70 -16.12
N SER A 15 3.49 -9.30 -15.97
CA SER A 15 3.26 -10.43 -15.06
C SER A 15 3.99 -11.71 -15.49
N ALA A 16 4.10 -11.95 -16.79
CA ALA A 16 4.77 -13.13 -17.33
C ALA A 16 6.30 -13.11 -17.19
N ASP A 17 6.91 -11.92 -17.13
CA ASP A 17 8.36 -11.74 -17.10
C ASP A 17 8.98 -11.72 -15.69
N ILE A 18 8.20 -11.93 -14.62
CA ILE A 18 8.74 -11.96 -13.24
C ILE A 18 9.34 -13.35 -12.93
N PRO A 19 10.68 -13.50 -12.83
CA PRO A 19 11.29 -14.79 -12.54
C PRO A 19 11.24 -15.10 -11.04
N GLY A 20 10.93 -16.36 -10.69
CA GLY A 20 11.10 -16.90 -9.32
C GLY A 20 9.80 -17.02 -8.51
N ARG A 21 8.89 -17.90 -8.93
CA ARG A 21 7.89 -18.45 -8.02
C ARG A 21 8.55 -19.55 -7.19
N SER A 22 8.90 -19.24 -5.94
CA SER A 22 8.89 -20.27 -4.90
C SER A 22 7.47 -20.84 -4.82
N ASP A 23 7.31 -22.12 -4.50
CA ASP A 23 6.07 -22.93 -4.61
C ASP A 23 4.84 -22.48 -3.76
N GLY A 24 4.67 -21.18 -3.46
CA GLY A 24 3.57 -20.63 -2.69
C GLY A 24 3.24 -19.19 -3.08
N GLY A 25 2.37 -19.00 -4.09
CA GLY A 25 1.65 -17.74 -4.35
C GLY A 25 2.47 -16.47 -4.65
N PRO A 26 1.81 -15.36 -5.01
CA PRO A 26 2.44 -14.06 -5.08
C PRO A 26 2.68 -13.51 -3.66
N LEU A 27 3.92 -13.07 -3.36
CA LEU A 27 4.30 -12.46 -2.08
C LEU A 27 3.44 -11.24 -1.71
N PHE A 28 3.01 -10.49 -2.73
CA PHE A 28 2.07 -9.37 -2.60
C PHE A 28 0.77 -9.73 -3.31
N ARG A 29 -0.33 -9.77 -2.55
CA ARG A 29 -1.70 -10.01 -3.04
C ARG A 29 -2.32 -8.79 -3.69
N ALA A 30 -1.82 -7.58 -3.38
CA ALA A 30 -2.31 -6.34 -3.97
C ALA A 30 -1.16 -5.37 -4.32
N PRO A 31 -1.30 -4.54 -5.37
CA PRO A 31 -0.25 -3.61 -5.78
C PRO A 31 0.20 -2.63 -4.68
N TRP A 32 -0.71 -2.25 -3.78
CA TRP A 32 -0.39 -1.34 -2.69
C TRP A 32 0.56 -1.97 -1.66
N GLN A 33 0.53 -3.29 -1.49
CA GLN A 33 1.41 -4.00 -0.54
C GLN A 33 2.87 -3.91 -0.97
N ALA A 34 3.14 -4.08 -2.27
CA ALA A 34 4.47 -3.88 -2.83
C ALA A 34 4.94 -2.42 -2.70
N ARG A 35 4.03 -1.46 -2.89
CA ARG A 35 4.33 -0.02 -2.79
C ARG A 35 4.73 0.38 -1.39
N ILE A 36 3.97 -0.02 -0.37
CA ILE A 36 4.28 0.32 1.02
C ILE A 36 5.59 -0.35 1.47
N PHE A 37 5.82 -1.60 1.05
CA PHE A 37 7.08 -2.29 1.30
C PHE A 37 8.27 -1.53 0.72
N ALA A 38 8.22 -1.21 -0.57
CA ALA A 38 9.30 -0.50 -1.26
C ALA A 38 9.57 0.88 -0.65
N LEU A 39 8.52 1.62 -0.28
CA LEU A 39 8.63 2.93 0.35
C LEU A 39 9.39 2.85 1.69
N ILE A 40 9.01 1.92 2.56
CA ILE A 40 9.66 1.78 3.87
C ILE A 40 11.11 1.35 3.73
N VAL A 41 11.41 0.40 2.84
CA VAL A 41 12.78 -0.04 2.56
C VAL A 41 13.63 1.13 2.04
N ALA A 42 13.11 1.92 1.10
CA ALA A 42 13.81 3.08 0.57
C ALA A 42 14.09 4.15 1.64
N LEU A 43 13.11 4.46 2.48
CA LEU A 43 13.27 5.42 3.59
C LEU A 43 14.27 4.95 4.65
N ALA A 44 14.28 3.63 4.93
CA ALA A 44 15.24 3.03 5.84
C ALA A 44 16.66 3.07 5.30
N GLN A 45 16.85 2.73 4.01
CA GLN A 45 18.15 2.85 3.34
C GLN A 45 18.65 4.29 3.28
N ALA A 46 17.75 5.27 3.12
CA ALA A 46 18.08 6.69 3.15
C ALA A 46 18.34 7.25 4.56
N GLY A 47 18.23 6.44 5.61
CA GLY A 47 18.39 6.86 7.01
C GLY A 47 17.32 7.84 7.48
N ARG A 48 16.21 8.00 6.73
CA ARG A 48 15.08 8.88 7.07
C ARG A 48 14.11 8.21 8.03
N LEU A 49 14.02 6.89 7.96
CA LEU A 49 13.19 6.08 8.84
C LEU A 49 14.06 5.00 9.51
N PRO A 50 14.37 5.10 10.81
CA PRO A 50 15.13 4.07 11.50
C PRO A 50 14.38 2.74 11.45
N TRP A 51 15.01 1.73 10.84
CA TRP A 51 14.38 0.41 10.64
C TRP A 51 13.86 -0.19 11.96
N ARG A 52 14.62 -0.05 13.05
CA ARG A 52 14.21 -0.51 14.39
C ARG A 52 12.95 0.18 14.92
N ALA A 53 12.79 1.48 14.64
CA ALA A 53 11.60 2.22 15.06
C ALA A 53 10.36 1.71 14.33
N PHE A 54 10.48 1.49 13.02
CA PHE A 54 9.42 0.86 12.23
C PHE A 54 9.09 -0.56 12.72
N GLN A 55 10.10 -1.42 12.94
CA GLN A 55 9.89 -2.79 13.43
C GLN A 55 9.18 -2.83 14.78
N ALA A 56 9.55 -1.94 15.72
CA ALA A 56 8.90 -1.87 17.02
C ALA A 56 7.42 -1.51 16.88
N ARG A 57 7.08 -0.56 16.00
CA ARG A 57 5.68 -0.21 15.75
C ARG A 57 4.92 -1.33 15.06
N LEU A 58 5.51 -1.99 14.07
CA LEU A 58 4.90 -3.12 13.38
C LEU A 58 4.57 -4.27 14.34
N ALA A 59 5.46 -4.61 15.26
CA ALA A 59 5.21 -5.63 16.27
C ALA A 59 4.01 -5.27 17.17
N ALA A 60 3.88 -4.00 17.55
CA ALA A 60 2.74 -3.52 18.32
C ALA A 60 1.41 -3.65 17.55
N GLU A 61 1.38 -3.26 16.27
CA GLU A 61 0.18 -3.36 15.41
C GLU A 61 -0.25 -4.82 15.20
N ILE A 62 0.71 -5.73 15.02
CA ILE A 62 0.45 -7.17 14.89
C ILE A 62 -0.14 -7.72 16.19
N THR A 63 0.48 -7.38 17.34
CA THR A 63 0.00 -7.81 18.65
C THR A 63 -1.44 -7.34 18.91
N GLU A 64 -1.73 -6.07 18.56
CA GLU A 64 -3.08 -5.50 18.68
C GLU A 64 -4.09 -6.20 17.77
N MET A 65 -3.71 -6.50 16.52
CA MET A 65 -4.55 -7.26 15.58
C MET A 65 -4.85 -8.67 16.11
N GLU A 66 -3.84 -9.38 16.60
CA GLU A 66 -4.01 -10.72 17.18
C GLU A 66 -4.93 -10.70 18.41
N THR A 67 -4.78 -9.68 19.26
CA THR A 67 -5.57 -9.53 20.49
C THR A 67 -7.05 -9.25 20.20
N LYS A 68 -7.37 -8.54 19.11
CA LYS A 68 -8.76 -8.21 18.73
C LYS A 68 -9.51 -9.37 18.07
N GLY A 69 -8.87 -10.53 17.92
CA GLY A 69 -9.36 -11.64 17.11
C GLY A 69 -9.01 -11.38 15.65
N ALA A 70 -7.97 -12.07 15.16
CA ALA A 70 -7.56 -11.94 13.77
C ALA A 70 -8.75 -12.27 12.84
N PRO A 71 -9.00 -11.46 11.79
CA PRO A 71 -9.87 -11.91 10.71
C PRO A 71 -9.35 -13.25 10.17
N GLU A 72 -10.25 -14.13 9.70
CA GLU A 72 -9.85 -15.43 9.16
C GLU A 72 -8.76 -15.24 8.08
N GLY A 73 -7.51 -15.55 8.45
CA GLY A 73 -6.32 -15.31 7.63
C GLY A 73 -5.42 -14.20 8.18
N VAL A 74 -4.37 -14.59 8.93
CA VAL A 74 -3.26 -13.71 9.36
C VAL A 74 -2.60 -12.98 8.17
N GLU A 75 -2.69 -13.55 6.97
CA GLU A 75 -2.09 -13.00 5.74
C GLU A 75 -2.82 -11.78 5.16
N ASP A 76 -4.11 -11.57 5.46
CA ASP A 76 -4.82 -10.39 4.97
C ASP A 76 -4.55 -9.15 5.84
N GLY A 77 -4.39 -9.32 7.16
CA GLY A 77 -4.13 -8.21 8.09
C GLY A 77 -2.66 -7.79 8.25
N TYR A 78 -1.71 -8.61 7.79
CA TYR A 78 -0.28 -8.32 7.97
C TYR A 78 0.17 -7.03 7.27
N PHE A 79 -0.21 -6.84 6.00
CA PHE A 79 0.15 -5.62 5.27
C PHE A 79 -0.66 -4.39 5.73
N ASP A 80 -1.82 -4.59 6.35
CA ASP A 80 -2.53 -3.49 7.03
C ASP A 80 -1.79 -3.05 8.29
N CYS A 81 -1.17 -3.98 9.03
CA CYS A 81 -0.27 -3.65 10.14
C CYS A 81 0.96 -2.89 9.63
N TRP A 82 1.52 -3.27 8.48
CA TRP A 82 2.57 -2.51 7.81
C TRP A 82 2.15 -1.07 7.49
N LEU A 83 0.95 -0.89 6.92
CA LEU A 83 0.45 0.43 6.56
C LEU A 83 0.23 1.32 7.79
N ARG A 84 -0.39 0.78 8.84
CA ARG A 84 -0.58 1.49 10.12
C ARG A 84 0.75 1.86 10.77
N ALA A 85 1.66 0.90 10.85
CA ALA A 85 2.99 1.13 11.43
C ALA A 85 3.81 2.15 10.64
N ALA A 86 3.72 2.11 9.31
CA ALA A 86 4.34 3.07 8.41
C ALA A 86 3.83 4.50 8.66
N GLY A 87 2.50 4.68 8.69
CA GLY A 87 1.89 5.99 8.90
C GLY A 87 2.32 6.61 10.22
N GLU A 88 2.26 5.86 11.30
CA GLU A 88 2.73 6.32 12.60
C GLU A 88 4.23 6.66 12.58
N ALA A 89 5.07 5.73 12.12
CA ALA A 89 6.51 5.89 12.20
C ALA A 89 6.98 7.10 11.37
N MET A 90 6.37 7.35 10.22
CA MET A 90 6.63 8.56 9.43
C MET A 90 6.15 9.84 10.11
N SER A 91 5.00 9.79 10.80
CA SER A 91 4.47 10.93 11.57
C SER A 91 5.39 11.28 12.74
N GLN A 92 5.88 10.27 13.48
CA GLN A 92 6.84 10.47 14.58
C GLN A 92 8.17 11.06 14.10
N GLN A 93 8.62 10.69 12.90
CA GLN A 93 9.82 11.25 12.27
C GLN A 93 9.57 12.59 11.56
N ARG A 94 8.34 13.15 11.64
CA ARG A 94 7.92 14.40 10.98
C ARG A 94 8.13 14.40 9.46
N LEU A 95 8.04 13.22 8.84
CA LEU A 95 8.07 13.07 7.39
C LEU A 95 6.72 13.37 6.75
N ILE A 96 5.66 13.32 7.55
CA ILE A 96 4.28 13.61 7.16
C ILE A 96 3.73 14.59 8.19
N ALA A 97 3.09 15.67 7.74
CA ALA A 97 2.42 16.61 8.61
C ALA A 97 1.09 16.03 9.14
N PRO A 98 0.65 16.43 10.35
CA PRO A 98 -0.65 16.00 10.87
C PRO A 98 -1.79 16.32 9.88
N GLY A 99 -2.62 15.32 9.58
CA GLY A 99 -3.75 15.45 8.65
C GLY A 99 -3.37 15.54 7.16
N GLU A 100 -2.09 15.49 6.81
CA GLU A 100 -1.65 15.56 5.40
C GLU A 100 -2.17 14.39 4.59
N VAL A 101 -2.12 13.17 5.14
CA VAL A 101 -2.65 11.96 4.48
C VAL A 101 -4.16 12.08 4.28
N ASP A 102 -4.89 12.55 5.28
CA ASP A 102 -6.34 12.73 5.19
C ASP A 102 -6.71 13.76 4.10
N ALA A 103 -6.00 14.88 4.08
CA ALA A 103 -6.17 15.89 3.04
C ALA A 103 -5.90 15.34 1.62
N GLN A 104 -4.87 14.49 1.47
CA GLN A 104 -4.59 13.83 0.19
C GLN A 104 -5.66 12.80 -0.20
N ILE A 105 -6.20 12.06 0.78
CA ILE A 105 -7.31 11.13 0.55
C ILE A 105 -8.55 11.89 0.07
N ASP A 106 -8.89 13.00 0.71
CA ASP A 106 -10.05 13.82 0.34
C ASP A 106 -9.88 14.42 -1.06
N ALA A 107 -8.71 15.01 -1.35
CA ALA A 107 -8.41 15.54 -2.68
C ALA A 107 -8.50 14.46 -3.77
N LEU A 108 -8.02 13.25 -3.50
CA LEU A 108 -8.12 12.13 -4.44
C LEU A 108 -9.58 11.69 -4.63
N ARG A 109 -10.39 11.65 -3.56
CA ARG A 109 -11.81 11.31 -3.64
C ARG A 109 -12.58 12.32 -4.49
N GLU A 110 -12.30 13.61 -4.31
CA GLU A 110 -12.87 14.69 -5.13
C GLU A 110 -12.48 14.54 -6.60
N ALA A 111 -11.19 14.31 -6.89
CA ALA A 111 -10.71 14.12 -8.25
C ALA A 111 -11.36 12.92 -8.95
N ILE A 112 -11.48 11.78 -8.25
CA ILE A 112 -12.16 10.58 -8.77
C ILE A 112 -13.63 10.88 -9.07
N GLN A 113 -14.31 11.59 -8.17
CA GLN A 113 -15.71 11.96 -8.37
C GLN A 113 -15.89 12.89 -9.56
N ALA A 114 -15.01 13.88 -9.73
CA ALA A 114 -15.03 14.80 -10.87
C ALA A 114 -14.83 14.06 -12.21
N ILE A 115 -13.86 13.15 -12.28
CA ILE A 115 -13.59 12.33 -13.47
C ILE A 115 -14.83 11.48 -13.82
N ARG A 116 -15.46 10.86 -12.82
CA ARG A 116 -16.65 10.03 -13.02
C ARG A 116 -17.83 10.87 -13.54
N SER A 117 -18.08 12.04 -12.95
CA SER A 117 -19.15 12.95 -13.39
C SER A 117 -18.98 13.42 -14.83
N ALA A 118 -17.73 13.74 -15.24
CA ALA A 118 -17.43 14.15 -16.61
C ALA A 118 -17.68 13.03 -17.64
N GLN A 119 -17.43 11.78 -17.27
CA GLN A 119 -17.71 10.62 -18.13
C GLN A 119 -19.21 10.33 -18.28
N THR A 120 -20.01 10.57 -17.22
CA THR A 120 -21.47 10.36 -17.28
C THR A 120 -22.23 11.45 -18.02
N ALA A 121 -21.69 12.67 -18.14
CA ALA A 121 -22.33 13.77 -18.86
C ALA A 121 -22.06 13.76 -20.39
N ALA A 122 -21.13 12.92 -20.84
CA ALA A 122 -20.71 12.82 -22.24
C ALA A 122 -21.30 11.61 -22.99
N GLY A 123 -22.18 10.83 -22.35
CA GLY A 123 -22.89 9.69 -22.93
C GLY A 123 -24.40 9.87 -22.86
#